data_AF-A0A8T4RR71-F1
#
_entry.id   AF-A0A8T4RR71-F1
#
_cell.length_a   1.000
_cell.length_b   1.000
_cell.length_c   1.000
_cell.angle_alpha   90.00
_cell.angle_beta   90.00
_cell.angle_gamma   90.00
#
_symmetry.space_group_name_H-M   'P 1'
#
loop_
_entity.id
_entity.type
_entity.pdbx_description
1 polymer ?
#
loop_
_entity_poly.entity_id
_entity_poly.type
_entity_poly.pdbx_seq_one_letter_code
_entity_poly.pdbx_strand_id
1 'polypeptide(L)'
;MALKIPDSMDECLYFTNRSLENEGRAIAWVYRPLCPKCGKGRMGKPINKRGKPDKKAPIFECPQCHHQLPNEEVDKIVQVEVDYKCPKCGNESQV
;
A
#
# COMPACT_ATOMS: atom_id res chain seq x y z
N MET A 1 1.56 11.84 15.14
CA MET A 1 0.87 10.54 15.12
C MET A 1 1.91 9.53 14.68
N ALA A 2 2.17 8.48 15.46
CA ALA A 2 3.17 7.48 15.06
C ALA A 2 2.61 6.68 13.89
N LEU A 3 3.20 6.83 12.70
CA LEU A 3 2.83 6.01 11.55
C LEU A 3 3.25 4.57 11.83
N LYS A 4 2.31 3.64 11.76
CA LYS A 4 2.59 2.22 12.00
C LYS A 4 3.10 1.63 10.69
N ILE A 5 4.35 1.16 10.69
CA ILE A 5 4.91 0.41 9.57
C ILE A 5 4.15 -0.93 9.46
N PRO A 6 3.76 -1.35 8.25
CA PRO A 6 3.07 -2.63 8.03
C PRO A 6 3.96 -3.82 8.39
N ASP A 7 3.35 -4.83 9.02
CA ASP A 7 4.03 -6.06 9.43
C ASP A 7 4.24 -7.05 8.25
N SER A 8 3.45 -6.93 7.18
CA SER A 8 3.52 -7.81 5.99
C SER A 8 3.15 -7.07 4.68
N MET A 9 3.71 -7.53 3.57
CA MET A 9 3.33 -7.14 2.20
C MET A 9 1.88 -7.47 1.84
N ASP A 10 1.23 -8.41 2.53
CA ASP A 10 -0.18 -8.73 2.31
C ASP A 10 -1.11 -7.57 2.65
N GLU A 11 -0.67 -6.71 3.57
CA GLU A 11 -1.40 -5.53 4.02
C GLU A 11 -1.25 -4.33 3.09
N CYS A 12 -0.25 -4.38 2.21
CA CYS A 12 0.17 -3.26 1.38
C CYS A 12 -0.12 -3.50 -0.11
N LEU A 13 -0.30 -2.40 -0.81
CA LEU A 13 -0.22 -2.35 -2.27
C LEU A 13 1.21 -2.15 -2.73
N TYR A 14 1.94 -1.31 -2.00
CA TYR A 14 3.31 -0.95 -2.27
C TYR A 14 4.07 -0.85 -0.97
N PHE A 15 5.30 -1.34 -0.97
CA PHE A 15 6.23 -1.17 0.13
C PHE A 15 7.63 -1.06 -0.47
N THR A 16 8.36 -0.05 -0.05
CA THR A 16 9.77 0.10 -0.37
C THR A 16 10.53 0.50 0.88
N ASN A 17 11.73 -0.05 1.01
CA ASN A 17 12.67 0.29 2.06
C ASN A 17 14.02 0.51 1.39
N ARG A 18 14.51 1.74 1.44
CA ARG A 18 15.77 2.15 0.81
C ARG A 18 16.69 2.74 1.85
N SER A 19 17.88 2.19 1.94
CA SER A 19 19.00 2.82 2.63
C SER A 19 19.61 3.88 1.72
N LEU A 20 19.88 5.04 2.27
CA LEU A 20 20.58 6.15 1.63
C LEU A 20 22.00 6.25 2.21
N GLU A 21 22.80 7.16 1.67
CA GLU A 21 24.14 7.47 2.21
C GLU A 21 24.05 8.00 3.66
N ASN A 22 25.15 7.90 4.42
CA ASN A 22 25.27 8.47 5.78
C ASN A 22 24.08 8.16 6.71
N GLU A 23 23.67 6.89 6.77
CA GLU A 23 22.58 6.40 7.63
C GLU A 23 21.19 6.97 7.32
N GLY A 24 21.01 7.64 6.18
CA GLY A 24 19.70 8.05 5.70
C GLY A 24 18.84 6.84 5.34
N ARG A 25 17.53 6.96 5.49
CA ARG A 25 16.56 5.91 5.10
C ARG A 25 15.32 6.52 4.48
N ALA A 26 14.71 5.81 3.56
CA ALA A 26 13.41 6.13 3.02
C ALA A 26 12.57 4.85 2.99
N ILE A 27 11.58 4.78 3.86
CA ILE A 27 10.60 3.71 3.90
C ILE A 27 9.28 4.32 3.43
N ALA A 28 8.71 3.81 2.35
CA ALA A 28 7.40 4.26 1.89
C ALA A 28 6.49 3.05 1.70
N TRP A 29 5.26 3.17 2.17
CA TRP A 29 4.27 2.11 2.06
C TRP A 29 2.89 2.67 1.76
N VAL A 30 2.09 1.83 1.12
CA VAL A 30 0.70 2.12 0.75
C VAL A 30 -0.15 0.99 1.26
N TYR A 31 -1.06 1.27 2.18
CA TYR A 31 -2.00 0.29 2.67
C TYR A 31 -3.01 -0.09 1.60
N ARG A 32 -3.43 -1.36 1.59
CA ARG A 32 -4.60 -1.77 0.81
C ARG A 32 -5.82 -1.07 1.38
N PRO A 33 -6.59 -0.34 0.54
CA PRO A 33 -7.76 0.35 1.03
C PRO A 33 -8.81 -0.67 1.48
N LEU A 34 -9.54 -0.31 2.52
CA LEU A 34 -10.73 -1.04 2.92
C LEU A 34 -11.79 -0.89 1.83
N CYS A 35 -12.55 -1.96 1.60
CA CYS A 35 -13.63 -1.93 0.63
C CYS A 35 -14.67 -0.89 1.04
N PRO A 36 -15.00 0.10 0.19
CA PRO A 36 -15.98 1.15 0.54
C PRO A 36 -17.39 0.59 0.71
N LYS A 37 -17.69 -0.59 0.13
CA LYS A 37 -19.00 -1.23 0.20
C LYS A 37 -19.22 -2.02 1.49
N CYS A 38 -18.22 -2.79 1.93
CA CYS A 38 -18.37 -3.70 3.08
C CYS A 38 -17.55 -3.31 4.30
N GLY A 39 -16.54 -2.44 4.17
CA GLY A 39 -15.65 -2.00 5.26
C GLY A 39 -14.78 -3.09 5.89
N LYS A 40 -14.93 -4.36 5.47
CA LYS A 40 -14.28 -5.53 6.09
C LYS A 40 -13.13 -6.09 5.26
N GLY A 41 -13.33 -6.21 3.95
CA GLY A 41 -12.31 -6.77 3.05
C GLY A 41 -11.33 -5.70 2.58
N ARG A 42 -10.02 -6.00 2.60
CA ARG A 42 -9.01 -5.18 1.93
C ARG A 42 -9.08 -5.43 0.42
N MET A 43 -9.11 -4.37 -0.36
CA MET A 43 -9.18 -4.48 -1.82
C MET A 43 -7.83 -4.91 -2.39
N GLY A 44 -7.85 -5.80 -3.38
CA GLY A 44 -6.65 -6.33 -4.03
C GLY A 44 -6.89 -6.60 -5.50
N LYS A 45 -5.84 -6.95 -6.25
CA LYS A 45 -6.02 -7.43 -7.61
C LYS A 45 -6.86 -8.72 -7.60
N PRO A 46 -7.79 -8.89 -8.56
CA PRO A 46 -8.60 -10.08 -8.64
C PRO A 46 -7.72 -11.33 -8.76
N ILE A 47 -8.15 -12.42 -8.13
CA ILE A 47 -7.41 -13.68 -8.16
C ILE A 47 -7.77 -14.42 -9.45
N ASN A 48 -6.76 -14.75 -10.26
CA ASN A 48 -6.96 -15.51 -11.48
C ASN A 48 -7.32 -16.97 -11.18
N LYS A 49 -7.70 -17.72 -12.22
CA LYS A 49 -8.02 -19.17 -12.13
C LYS A 49 -6.88 -20.04 -11.55
N ARG A 50 -5.66 -19.52 -11.49
CA ARG A 50 -4.47 -20.19 -10.93
C ARG A 50 -4.18 -19.80 -9.47
N GLY A 51 -5.11 -19.09 -8.81
CA GLY A 51 -4.96 -18.66 -7.42
C GLY A 51 -3.97 -17.51 -7.22
N LYS A 52 -3.51 -16.85 -8.28
CA LYS A 52 -2.55 -15.73 -8.21
C LYS A 52 -3.23 -14.39 -8.51
N PRO A 53 -2.83 -13.28 -7.86
CA PRO A 53 -3.33 -11.96 -8.20
C PRO A 53 -3.05 -11.62 -9.68
N ASP A 54 -4.08 -11.23 -10.41
CA ASP A 54 -3.96 -10.78 -11.79
C ASP A 54 -3.44 -9.34 -11.82
N LYS A 55 -2.11 -9.23 -11.93
CA LYS A 55 -1.42 -7.94 -11.98
C LYS A 55 -1.82 -7.09 -13.19
N LYS A 56 -2.35 -7.70 -14.26
CA LYS A 56 -2.76 -6.99 -15.49
C LYS A 56 -4.19 -6.47 -15.44
N ALA A 57 -4.98 -6.89 -14.45
CA ALA A 57 -6.35 -6.42 -14.31
C ALA A 57 -6.36 -4.89 -14.03
N PRO A 58 -7.17 -4.10 -14.78
CA PRO A 58 -7.34 -2.68 -14.53
C PRO A 58 -8.28 -2.39 -13.33
N ILE A 59 -8.69 -3.44 -12.62
CA ILE A 59 -9.63 -3.38 -11.50
C ILE A 59 -9.03 -4.01 -10.25
N PHE A 60 -9.55 -3.59 -9.10
CA PHE A 60 -9.39 -4.17 -7.79
C PHE A 60 -10.71 -4.82 -7.37
N GLU A 61 -10.64 -6.00 -6.78
CA GLU A 61 -11.81 -6.73 -6.30
C GLU A 61 -11.71 -6.96 -4.79
N CYS A 62 -12.84 -6.79 -4.10
CA CYS A 62 -12.95 -7.15 -2.70
C CYS A 62 -13.20 -8.66 -2.55
N PRO A 63 -12.38 -9.40 -1.77
CA PRO A 63 -12.54 -10.85 -1.60
C PRO A 63 -13.76 -11.24 -0.76
N GLN A 64 -14.42 -10.30 -0.08
CA GLN A 64 -15.58 -10.58 0.80
C GLN A 64 -16.92 -10.35 0.11
N CYS A 65 -17.03 -9.29 -0.71
CA CYS A 65 -18.29 -8.88 -1.32
C CYS A 65 -18.24 -8.80 -2.85
N HIS A 66 -17.10 -9.18 -3.45
CA HIS A 66 -16.84 -9.13 -4.89
C HIS A 66 -17.10 -7.76 -5.54
N HIS A 67 -17.03 -6.69 -4.75
CA HIS A 67 -17.12 -5.34 -5.27
C HIS A 67 -15.84 -5.00 -6.03
N GLN A 68 -16.01 -4.49 -7.24
CA GLN A 68 -14.92 -4.14 -8.14
C GLN A 68 -14.79 -2.62 -8.23
N LEU A 69 -13.56 -2.13 -8.13
CA LEU A 69 -13.21 -0.72 -8.36
C LEU A 69 -12.14 -0.62 -9.44
N PRO A 70 -12.21 0.37 -10.33
CA PRO A 70 -11.10 0.69 -11.24
C PRO A 70 -9.84 1.09 -10.46
N ASN A 71 -8.66 0.87 -11.05
CA ASN A 71 -7.39 1.34 -10.47
C ASN A 71 -7.43 2.84 -10.16
N GLU A 72 -7.99 3.65 -11.05
CA GLU A 72 -8.05 5.11 -10.89
C GLU A 72 -8.84 5.55 -9.66
N GLU A 73 -9.87 4.79 -9.26
CA GLU A 73 -10.62 5.08 -8.03
C GLU A 73 -9.83 4.65 -6.80
N VAL A 74 -9.13 3.51 -6.89
CA VAL A 74 -8.22 3.05 -5.84
C VAL A 74 -7.09 4.04 -5.62
N ASP A 75 -6.50 4.57 -6.69
CA ASP A 75 -5.39 5.54 -6.63
C ASP A 75 -5.81 6.86 -5.95
N LYS A 76 -7.10 7.21 -5.99
CA LYS A 76 -7.64 8.40 -5.31
C LYS A 76 -7.88 8.20 -3.81
N ILE A 77 -8.11 6.96 -3.36
CA ILE A 77 -8.41 6.64 -1.96
C ILE A 77 -7.19 6.16 -1.18
N VAL A 78 -6.16 5.67 -1.87
CA VAL A 78 -4.93 5.19 -1.22
C VAL A 78 -4.10 6.38 -0.75
N GLN A 79 -3.55 6.24 0.45
CA GLN A 79 -2.61 7.19 1.00
C GLN A 79 -1.23 6.54 1.07
N VAL A 80 -0.22 7.28 0.60
CA VAL A 80 1.17 6.88 0.74
C VAL A 80 1.68 7.42 2.06
N GLU A 81 2.19 6.54 2.90
CA GLU A 81 2.89 6.90 4.13
C GLU A 81 4.39 6.75 3.89
N VAL A 82 5.17 7.72 4.35
CA VAL A 82 6.62 7.79 4.16
C VAL A 82 7.30 8.10 5.50
N ASP A 83 8.19 7.22 5.91
CA ASP A 83 9.22 7.47 6.94
C ASP A 83 10.53 7.79 6.24
N TYR A 84 10.98 9.03 6.37
CA TYR A 84 12.20 9.53 5.75
C TYR A 84 13.18 10.06 6.79
N LYS A 85 14.42 9.58 6.72
CA LYS A 85 15.58 10.09 7.45
C LYS A 85 16.56 10.71 6.47
N CYS A 86 16.82 12.01 6.63
CA CYS A 86 17.67 12.77 5.75
C CYS A 86 19.15 12.34 5.88
N PRO A 87 19.83 11.98 4.78
CA PRO A 87 21.25 11.58 4.79
C PRO A 87 22.22 12.75 5.06
N LYS A 88 21.74 14.01 5.01
CA LYS A 88 22.59 15.20 5.19
C LYS A 88 22.49 15.82 6.58
N CYS A 89 21.28 15.96 7.11
CA CYS A 89 21.06 16.57 8.42
C CYS A 89 20.63 15.58 9.51
N GLY A 90 20.39 14.32 9.17
CA GLY A 90 19.96 13.29 10.13
C GLY A 90 18.52 13.43 10.63
N ASN A 91 17.79 14.48 10.22
CA ASN A 91 16.41 14.71 10.63
C ASN A 91 15.48 13.61 10.10
N GLU A 92 14.54 13.20 10.94
CA GLU A 92 13.50 12.22 10.64
C GLU A 92 12.16 12.94 10.47
N SER A 93 11.45 12.62 9.39
CA SER A 93 10.11 13.10 9.12
C SER A 93 9.21 11.95 8.70
N GLN A 94 7.98 11.95 9.23
CA GLN A 94 6.93 11.00 8.91
C GLN A 94 5.75 11.75 8.30
N VAL A 95 5.27 11.32 7.13
CA VAL A 95 4.15 11.94 6.38
C VAL A 95 3.21 10.87 5.85
#